data_AF-A0A960T3G5-F1
#
_entry.id   AF-A0A960T3G5-F1
#
_cell.length_a   1.000
_cell.length_b   1.000
_cell.length_c   1.000
_cell.angle_alpha   90.00
_cell.angle_beta   90.00
_cell.angle_gamma   90.00
#
_symmetry.space_group_name_H-M   'P 1'
#
loop_
_entity.id
_entity.type
_entity.pdbx_description
1 polymer ?
#
loop_
_entity_poly.entity_id
_entity_poly.type
_entity_poly.pdbx_seq_one_letter_code
_entity_poly.pdbx_strand_id
1 'polypeptide(L)' 'MIHEQRAADESAMIALGAAAAESVRNGMVIALVGDLGAGKTHWTKGFAAGLG' A
#
# COMPACT_ATOMS: atom_id res chain seq x y z
N MET A 1 15.33 -8.35 3.89
CA MET A 1 14.73 -9.12 2.80
C MET A 1 13.85 -8.18 2.01
N ILE A 2 14.12 -7.98 0.72
CA ILE A 2 13.30 -7.14 -0.15
C ILE A 2 12.18 -8.04 -0.69
N HIS A 3 10.93 -7.59 -0.58
CA HIS A 3 9.77 -8.26 -1.18
C HIS A 3 9.36 -7.49 -2.44
N GLU A 4 9.11 -8.20 -3.54
CA GLU A 4 8.61 -7.62 -4.78
C GLU A 4 7.20 -8.16 -5.06
N GLN A 5 6.28 -7.25 -5.37
CA GLN A 5 4.91 -7.57 -5.75
C GLN A 5 4.48 -6.63 -6.87
N ARG A 6 3.58 -7.11 -7.75
CA ARG A 6 3.09 -6.34 -8.90
C ARG A 6 1.58 -6.18 -8.82
N ALA A 7 1.11 -4.95 -8.97
CA ALA A 7 -0.29 -4.63 -9.19
C ALA A 7 -0.54 -4.47 -10.70
N ALA A 8 -1.51 -5.21 -11.23
CA ALA A 8 -1.89 -5.11 -12.64
C ALA A 8 -2.83 -3.92 -12.92
N ASP A 9 -3.56 -3.47 -11.89
CA ASP A 9 -4.57 -2.42 -11.98
C ASP A 9 -4.72 -1.68 -10.63
N GLU A 10 -5.64 -0.71 -10.59
CA GLU A 10 -5.97 0.07 -9.40
C GLU A 10 -6.49 -0.79 -8.24
N SER A 11 -7.36 -1.76 -8.53
CA SER A 11 -7.97 -2.60 -7.50
C SER A 11 -6.92 -3.49 -6.82
N ALA A 12 -6.00 -4.05 -7.59
CA ALA A 12 -4.85 -4.79 -7.08
C ALA A 12 -3.94 -3.90 -6.21
N MET A 13 -3.72 -2.64 -6.60
CA MET A 13 -2.91 -1.71 -5.80
C MET A 13 -3.58 -1.36 -4.46
N ILE A 14 -4.91 -1.22 -4.45
CA ILE A 14 -5.70 -1.05 -3.22
C ILE A 14 -5.59 -2.30 -2.34
N ALA A 15 -5.75 -3.50 -2.91
CA ALA A 15 -5.63 -4.75 -2.17
C ALA A 15 -4.24 -4.92 -1.53
N LEU A 16 -3.16 -4.52 -2.23
CA LEU A 16 -1.81 -4.49 -1.67
C LEU A 16 -1.68 -3.54 -0.47
N GLY A 17 -2.32 -2.38 -0.54
CA GLY A 17 -2.38 -1.46 0.60
C GLY A 17 -3.06 -2.07 1.81
N ALA A 18 -4.22 -2.68 1.60
CA ALA A 18 -4.99 -3.32 2.67
C ALA A 18 -4.20 -4.46 3.34
N ALA A 19 -3.57 -5.33 2.55
CA ALA A 19 -2.74 -6.40 3.06
C ALA A 19 -1.53 -5.89 3.88
N ALA A 20 -0.94 -4.75 3.48
CA ALA A 20 0.16 -4.16 4.25
C ALA A 20 -0.30 -3.69 5.65
N ALA A 21 -1.54 -3.19 5.78
CA ALA A 21 -2.10 -2.72 7.04
C ALA A 21 -2.20 -3.82 8.11
N GLU A 22 -2.35 -5.08 7.72
CA GLU A 22 -2.41 -6.23 8.64
C GLU A 22 -1.10 -6.46 9.42
N SER A 23 0.02 -5.91 8.93
CA SER A 23 1.35 -6.17 9.48
C SER A 23 1.97 -4.98 10.22
N VAL A 24 1.29 -3.83 10.27
CA VAL A 24 1.87 -2.62 10.87
C VAL A 24 1.70 -2.58 12.39
N ARG A 25 2.57 -1.80 13.03
CA ARG A 25 2.54 -1.51 14.46
C ARG A 25 2.56 -0.01 14.71
N ASN A 26 2.08 0.40 15.87
CA ASN A 26 2.09 1.81 16.29
C ASN A 26 3.49 2.42 16.21
N GLY A 27 3.57 3.64 15.69
CA GLY A 27 4.82 4.38 15.51
C GLY A 27 5.61 4.04 14.24
N MET A 28 5.10 3.15 13.37
CA MET A 28 5.70 2.93 12.05
C MET A 28 5.51 4.13 11.13
N VAL A 29 6.53 4.39 10.29
CA VAL A 29 6.48 5.37 9.21
C VAL A 29 6.75 4.64 7.89
N ILE A 30 5.85 4.78 6.92
CA ILE A 30 5.97 4.17 5.59
C ILE A 30 6.08 5.29 4.55
N ALA A 31 7.18 5.31 3.79
CA ALA A 31 7.37 6.23 2.68
C ALA A 31 6.94 5.59 1.37
N LEU A 32 6.05 6.24 0.61
CA LEU A 32 5.66 5.82 -0.74
C LEU A 32 6.42 6.66 -1.76
N VAL A 33 7.25 6.03 -2.58
CA VAL A 33 8.11 6.69 -3.56
C VAL A 33 7.74 6.22 -4.96
N GLY A 34 7.64 7.18 -5.89
CA GLY A 34 7.33 6.92 -7.30
C GLY A 34 6.74 8.16 -7.97
N ASP A 35 6.66 8.13 -9.29
CA ASP A 35 6.22 9.27 -10.10
C ASP A 35 4.72 9.60 -9.93
N LEU A 36 4.29 10.70 -10.56
CA LEU A 36 2.87 11.04 -10.65
C LEU A 36 2.12 9.91 -11.37
N GLY A 37 0.99 9.48 -10.80
CA GLY A 37 0.21 8.37 -11.35
C GLY A 37 0.72 6.96 -10.99
N ALA A 38 1.83 6.81 -10.26
CA ALA A 38 2.38 5.51 -9.87
C ALA A 38 1.52 4.67 -8.88
N GLY A 39 0.31 5.12 -8.55
CA GLY A 39 -0.61 4.35 -7.69
C GLY A 39 -0.43 4.55 -6.17
N LYS A 40 0.45 5.45 -5.72
CA LYS A 40 0.68 5.75 -4.29
C LYS A 40 -0.63 6.01 -3.52
N THR A 41 -1.50 6.87 -4.06
CA THR A 41 -2.79 7.21 -3.42
C THR A 41 -3.75 6.03 -3.40
N HIS A 42 -3.76 5.17 -4.43
CA HIS A 42 -4.57 3.95 -4.44
C HIS A 42 -4.11 2.97 -3.36
N TRP A 43 -2.79 2.78 -3.23
CA TRP A 43 -2.24 2.00 -2.13
C TRP A 43 -2.62 2.58 -0.77
N THR A 44 -2.51 3.91 -0.56
CA THR A 44 -2.89 4.55 0.70
C THR A 44 -4.37 4.37 1.04
N LYS A 45 -5.28 4.43 0.04
CA LYS A 45 -6.71 4.16 0.26
C LYS A 45 -6.96 2.75 0.79
N GLY A 46 -6.31 1.76 0.17
CA GLY A 46 -6.40 0.37 0.65
C GLY A 46 -5.81 0.19 2.04
N PHE A 47 -4.64 0.78 2.27
CA PHE A 47 -3.98 0.75 3.58
C PHE A 47 -4.87 1.34 4.67
N ALA A 48 -5.47 2.51 4.44
CA ALA A 48 -6.39 3.13 5.39
C ALA A 48 -7.63 2.25 5.66
N ALA A 49 -8.21 1.64 4.62
CA ALA A 49 -9.35 0.73 4.77
C ALA A 49 -9.00 -0.55 5.54
N GLY A 50 -7.76 -1.03 5.46
CA GLY A 50 -7.29 -2.23 6.17
C GLY A 50 -6.95 -2.00 7.66
N LEU A 51 -6.86 -0.76 8.13
CA LEU A 51 -6.56 -0.46 9.54
C LEU A 51 -7.77 -0.58 10.49
N GLY A 52 -8.99 -0.69 9.95
CA GLY A 52 -10.25 -0.67 10.71
C GLY A 52 -10.97 0.66 10.60
#